data_AF-A0A7G9R5Q2-F1
#
_entry.id   AF-A0A7G9R5Q2-F1
#
_cell.length_a   1.000
_cell.length_b   1.000
_cell.length_c   1.000
_cell.angle_alpha   90.00
_cell.angle_beta   90.00
_cell.angle_gamma   90.00
#
_symmetry.space_group_name_H-M   'P 1'
#
loop_
_entity.id
_entity.type
_entity.pdbx_description
1 polymer ?
#
loop_
_entity_poly.entity_id
_entity_poly.type
_entity_poly.pdbx_seq_one_letter_code
_entity_poly.pdbx_strand_id
1 'polypeptide(L)'
;MGCFPCAATLRRAHAYRSSLPGHARTGQNSGASAAGETTVSAEVGRRAVGAAETRAANRSWWDAEAVAYHEEHGGFLGDADFVWGPEGWTEAELDLLGLRDGMTVLEIGAGGAQCARWVAARPDLPGVRVAASDLSAGMLRTARAIGSSHTGRPLPLLQCDGTALPLADATLDRVFTAYGVLPFVADSAAVLREAARVLRPGGRFVFSTSHPVRWAFPDVPGPEGLTATSSYFDRRPYVESEAEVVTYVEHHRTLGDLVRQVTAAGLVLRDLVEPEWPERTTEAWGGWSPLRGRLLPGTAILVTERPG
;
A
#
# COMPACT_ATOMS: atom_id res chain seq x y z
N MET A 1 -4.64 -11.23 -12.06
CA MET A 1 -3.65 -10.79 -13.08
C MET A 1 -3.43 -9.27 -12.94
N GLY A 2 -2.26 -8.80 -12.45
CA GLY A 2 -1.81 -7.36 -12.39
C GLY A 2 -1.60 -6.51 -11.08
N CYS A 3 -0.77 -6.95 -10.10
CA CYS A 3 -0.49 -6.41 -8.72
C CYS A 3 -0.39 -4.92 -8.33
N PHE A 4 -0.73 -4.61 -7.05
CA PHE A 4 -0.68 -3.35 -6.24
C PHE A 4 0.30 -2.22 -6.70
N PRO A 5 -0.20 -0.96 -6.89
CA PRO A 5 0.65 0.22 -7.08
C PRO A 5 1.04 0.99 -5.80
N CYS A 6 2.32 1.37 -5.74
CA CYS A 6 2.77 2.64 -5.16
C CYS A 6 2.43 3.83 -6.10
N ALA A 7 1.90 4.91 -5.52
CA ALA A 7 1.53 6.15 -6.20
C ALA A 7 2.61 6.74 -7.14
N ALA A 8 3.90 6.58 -6.79
CA ALA A 8 5.03 7.20 -7.48
C ALA A 8 5.20 6.73 -8.95
N THR A 9 4.72 5.53 -9.28
CA THR A 9 4.88 5.00 -10.65
C THR A 9 3.74 5.43 -11.59
N LEU A 10 2.56 5.80 -11.07
CA LEU A 10 1.40 6.17 -11.88
C LEU A 10 1.67 7.43 -12.73
N ARG A 11 2.35 8.43 -12.15
CA ARG A 11 2.75 9.64 -12.89
C ARG A 11 3.91 9.40 -13.86
N ARG A 12 4.85 8.49 -13.54
CA ARG A 12 5.92 8.11 -14.48
C ARG A 12 5.38 7.37 -15.70
N ALA A 13 4.37 6.51 -15.55
CA ALA A 13 3.71 5.85 -16.67
C ALA A 13 2.96 6.86 -17.57
N HIS A 14 2.31 7.86 -16.97
CA HIS A 14 1.64 8.93 -17.72
C HIS A 14 2.62 9.85 -18.46
N ALA A 15 3.75 10.22 -17.84
CA ALA A 15 4.81 11.03 -18.45
C ALA A 15 5.63 10.27 -19.52
N TYR A 16 5.77 8.94 -19.38
CA TYR A 16 6.47 8.12 -20.37
C TYR A 16 5.60 7.90 -21.63
N ARG A 17 4.29 7.68 -21.48
CA ARG A 17 3.36 7.53 -22.62
C ARG A 17 3.24 8.79 -23.48
N SER A 18 3.37 9.98 -22.90
CA SER A 18 3.37 11.26 -23.63
C SER A 18 4.71 11.58 -24.32
N SER A 19 5.77 10.81 -24.05
CA SER A 19 7.11 10.99 -24.61
C SER A 19 7.48 10.04 -25.76
N LEU A 20 6.59 9.10 -26.12
CA LEU A 20 6.80 8.19 -27.26
C LEU A 20 6.58 8.94 -28.59
N PRO A 21 7.54 8.92 -29.54
CA PRO A 21 7.35 9.52 -30.86
C PRO A 21 6.20 8.84 -31.61
N GLY A 22 5.14 9.61 -31.91
CA GLY A 22 3.95 9.12 -32.60
C GLY A 22 4.21 8.65 -34.03
N HIS A 23 3.45 7.64 -34.46
CA HIS A 23 3.21 7.40 -35.87
C HIS A 23 2.49 8.62 -36.47
N ALA A 24 3.14 9.24 -37.45
CA ALA A 24 2.66 10.40 -38.17
C ALA A 24 1.28 10.14 -38.81
N ARG A 25 0.34 11.06 -38.58
CA ARG A 25 -0.76 11.33 -39.51
C ARG A 25 -0.67 12.78 -39.97
N THR A 26 -0.49 12.93 -41.26
CA THR A 26 -0.51 14.17 -42.04
C THR A 26 -1.85 14.90 -41.91
N GLY A 27 -1.82 16.21 -41.67
CA GLY A 27 -2.97 17.10 -41.76
C GLY A 27 -2.56 18.56 -41.54
N GLN A 28 -2.89 19.43 -42.50
CA GLN A 28 -2.41 20.81 -42.64
C GLN A 28 -3.05 21.82 -41.67
N ASN A 29 -2.20 22.79 -41.28
CA ASN A 29 -2.41 24.16 -40.77
C ASN A 29 -3.83 24.79 -40.80
N SER A 30 -4.22 25.38 -39.66
CA SER A 30 -4.64 26.79 -39.57
C SER A 30 -4.61 27.27 -38.11
N GLY A 31 -4.16 28.51 -37.90
CA GLY A 31 -3.72 29.01 -36.59
C GLY A 31 -4.82 29.53 -35.67
N ALA A 32 -4.57 29.42 -34.36
CA ALA A 32 -5.19 30.24 -33.32
C ALA A 32 -4.27 30.29 -32.08
N SER A 33 -3.85 31.52 -31.74
CA SER A 33 -3.51 32.05 -30.41
C SER A 33 -3.19 31.04 -29.28
N ALA A 34 -1.92 30.88 -28.95
CA ALA A 34 -1.44 30.20 -27.74
C ALA A 34 -1.69 31.08 -26.50
N ALA A 35 -2.69 30.72 -25.70
CA ALA A 35 -2.71 31.07 -24.28
C ALA A 35 -1.76 30.09 -23.57
N GLY A 36 -0.72 30.63 -22.92
CA GLY A 36 0.29 29.81 -22.24
C GLY A 36 -0.32 29.05 -21.06
N GLU A 37 -0.55 27.75 -21.25
CA GLU A 37 -0.68 26.81 -20.14
C GLU A 37 0.65 26.79 -19.40
N THR A 38 0.67 27.42 -18.22
CA THR A 38 1.80 27.34 -17.32
C THR A 38 1.81 25.91 -16.78
N THR A 39 2.61 25.04 -17.40
CA THR A 39 2.78 23.67 -16.96
C THR A 39 3.53 23.71 -15.63
N VAL A 40 2.79 23.59 -14.53
CA VAL A 40 3.39 23.48 -13.20
C VAL A 40 4.16 22.16 -13.16
N SER A 41 5.50 22.22 -13.08
CA SER A 41 6.33 21.02 -13.04
C SER A 41 6.25 20.36 -11.67
N ALA A 42 5.99 19.06 -11.65
CA ALA A 42 6.10 18.26 -10.43
C ALA A 42 7.57 18.13 -10.01
N GLU A 43 7.87 18.48 -8.76
CA GLU A 43 9.18 18.32 -8.15
C GLU A 43 9.24 17.04 -7.32
N VAL A 44 10.34 16.30 -7.43
CA VAL A 44 10.56 15.03 -6.73
C VAL A 44 11.87 15.08 -5.96
N GLY A 45 11.86 14.72 -4.68
CA GLY A 45 13.06 14.75 -3.86
C GLY A 45 12.98 13.99 -2.53
N ARG A 46 14.07 14.06 -1.75
CA ARG A 46 14.16 13.51 -0.39
C ARG A 46 14.39 14.62 0.63
N ARG A 47 13.36 14.93 1.44
CA ARG A 47 13.42 15.96 2.48
C ARG A 47 12.52 15.60 3.65
N ALA A 48 12.81 16.14 4.84
CA ALA A 48 11.93 15.94 5.99
C ALA A 48 10.56 16.59 5.74
N VAL A 49 9.49 15.89 6.14
CA VAL A 49 8.10 16.35 6.07
C VAL A 49 7.40 15.98 7.37
N GLY A 50 6.64 16.91 7.94
CA GLY A 50 5.94 16.70 9.20
C GLY A 50 4.76 15.73 9.07
N ALA A 51 4.31 15.17 10.20
CA ALA A 51 3.19 14.21 10.20
C ALA A 51 1.87 14.84 9.71
N ALA A 52 1.57 16.09 10.08
CA ALA A 52 0.36 16.77 9.64
C ALA A 52 0.35 17.02 8.11
N GLU A 53 1.49 17.46 7.57
CA GLU A 53 1.67 17.71 6.14
C GLU A 53 1.63 16.40 5.34
N THR A 54 2.32 15.35 5.80
CA THR A 54 2.22 13.99 5.22
C THR A 54 0.78 13.50 5.15
N ARG A 55 0.05 13.64 6.25
CA ARG A 55 -1.35 13.20 6.36
C ARG A 55 -2.26 13.95 5.40
N ALA A 56 -2.11 15.28 5.33
CA ALA A 56 -2.89 16.12 4.42
C ALA A 56 -2.61 15.77 2.96
N ALA A 57 -1.33 15.71 2.57
CA ALA A 57 -0.90 15.37 1.22
C ALA A 57 -1.43 14.00 0.78
N ASN A 58 -1.12 12.95 1.53
CA ASN A 58 -1.51 11.59 1.18
C ASN A 58 -3.03 11.40 1.19
N ARG A 59 -3.77 12.03 2.13
CA ARG A 59 -5.24 11.96 2.11
C ARG A 59 -5.82 12.57 0.85
N SER A 60 -5.39 13.78 0.49
CA SER A 60 -5.86 14.47 -0.70
C SER A 60 -5.52 13.70 -1.97
N TRP A 61 -4.30 13.14 -2.04
CA TRP A 61 -3.85 12.33 -3.17
C TRP A 61 -4.70 11.07 -3.33
N TRP A 62 -4.85 10.27 -2.26
CA TRP A 62 -5.64 9.03 -2.31
C TRP A 62 -7.14 9.29 -2.53
N ASP A 63 -7.69 10.42 -2.06
CA ASP A 63 -9.07 10.82 -2.35
C ASP A 63 -9.30 11.13 -3.84
N ALA A 64 -8.32 11.75 -4.51
CA ALA A 64 -8.38 12.09 -5.93
C ALA A 64 -8.16 10.87 -6.83
N GLU A 65 -7.22 10.00 -6.46
CA GLU A 65 -6.79 8.85 -7.27
C GLU A 65 -7.70 7.64 -7.11
N ALA A 66 -8.60 7.61 -6.12
CA ALA A 66 -9.41 6.42 -5.80
C ALA A 66 -10.19 5.81 -6.98
N VAL A 67 -10.68 6.64 -7.91
CA VAL A 67 -11.41 6.16 -9.10
C VAL A 67 -10.44 5.67 -10.17
N ALA A 68 -9.46 6.48 -10.55
CA ALA A 68 -8.45 6.12 -11.55
C ALA A 68 -7.66 4.87 -11.13
N TYR A 69 -7.31 4.78 -9.85
CA TYR A 69 -6.66 3.62 -9.26
C TYR A 69 -7.52 2.35 -9.39
N HIS A 70 -8.83 2.45 -9.16
CA HIS A 70 -9.72 1.29 -9.33
C HIS A 70 -9.98 0.96 -10.81
N GLU A 71 -10.11 1.94 -11.69
CA GLU A 71 -10.27 1.71 -13.13
C GLU A 71 -9.02 1.07 -13.74
N GLU A 72 -7.83 1.47 -13.29
CA GLU A 72 -6.55 0.95 -13.78
C GLU A 72 -6.19 -0.41 -13.15
N HIS A 73 -6.54 -0.65 -11.87
CA HIS A 73 -6.08 -1.83 -11.11
C HIS A 73 -7.20 -2.75 -10.61
N GLY A 74 -8.47 -2.42 -10.81
CA GLY A 74 -9.62 -3.18 -10.29
C GLY A 74 -9.72 -4.58 -10.87
N GLY A 75 -9.42 -4.74 -12.16
CA GLY A 75 -9.35 -6.06 -12.79
C GLY A 75 -8.24 -6.97 -12.24
N PHE A 76 -7.25 -6.39 -11.56
CA PHE A 76 -6.21 -7.16 -10.88
C PHE A 76 -6.53 -7.49 -9.44
N LEU A 77 -6.84 -6.45 -8.64
CA LEU A 77 -6.92 -6.56 -7.17
C LEU A 77 -7.89 -7.65 -6.75
N GLY A 78 -8.74 -8.05 -7.69
CA GLY A 78 -9.86 -8.91 -7.44
C GLY A 78 -10.87 -8.11 -6.67
N ASP A 79 -12.13 -8.39 -6.93
CA ASP A 79 -13.14 -7.84 -6.06
C ASP A 79 -13.04 -8.46 -4.66
N ALA A 80 -12.39 -9.62 -4.49
CA ALA A 80 -12.12 -10.22 -3.19
C ALA A 80 -10.88 -11.13 -3.19
N ASP A 81 -9.70 -10.63 -3.58
CA ASP A 81 -8.43 -11.38 -3.45
C ASP A 81 -7.55 -10.78 -2.34
N PHE A 82 -7.00 -11.64 -1.48
CA PHE A 82 -6.05 -11.22 -0.43
C PHE A 82 -4.62 -11.55 -0.87
N VAL A 83 -3.92 -10.53 -1.37
CA VAL A 83 -2.53 -10.60 -1.82
C VAL A 83 -1.63 -9.76 -0.91
N TRP A 84 -0.52 -10.34 -0.46
CA TRP A 84 0.40 -9.69 0.48
C TRP A 84 1.41 -8.74 -0.17
N GLY A 85 1.65 -8.84 -1.47
CA GLY A 85 2.63 -8.01 -2.15
C GLY A 85 2.67 -8.25 -3.66
N PRO A 86 3.45 -7.44 -4.39
CA PRO A 86 3.52 -7.46 -5.85
C PRO A 86 4.00 -8.79 -6.46
N GLU A 87 4.67 -9.64 -5.67
CA GLU A 87 5.03 -11.00 -6.08
C GLU A 87 3.78 -11.89 -6.32
N GLY A 88 2.62 -11.52 -5.75
CA GLY A 88 1.36 -12.24 -5.96
C GLY A 88 1.13 -13.40 -4.98
N TRP A 89 1.81 -13.42 -3.83
CA TRP A 89 1.54 -14.39 -2.77
C TRP A 89 0.27 -14.04 -2.01
N THR A 90 -0.63 -15.02 -1.90
CA THR A 90 -1.93 -14.83 -1.26
C THR A 90 -1.93 -15.25 0.20
N GLU A 91 -2.88 -14.74 0.98
CA GLU A 91 -3.12 -15.23 2.34
C GLU A 91 -3.57 -16.71 2.35
N ALA A 92 -4.22 -17.19 1.29
CA ALA A 92 -4.59 -18.60 1.15
C ALA A 92 -3.36 -19.52 1.07
N GLU A 93 -2.26 -19.04 0.48
CA GLU A 93 -1.02 -19.80 0.32
C GLU A 93 -0.10 -19.69 1.54
N LEU A 94 -0.06 -18.51 2.17
CA LEU A 94 0.88 -18.24 3.26
C LEU A 94 0.29 -18.44 4.67
N ASP A 95 -1.04 -18.35 4.83
CA ASP A 95 -1.79 -18.49 6.11
C ASP A 95 -1.15 -17.71 7.29
N LEU A 96 -0.77 -16.45 7.05
CA LEU A 96 -0.02 -15.66 8.03
C LEU A 96 -0.91 -15.14 9.15
N LEU A 97 -2.20 -14.91 8.88
CA LEU A 97 -3.16 -14.48 9.87
C LEU A 97 -3.59 -15.62 10.79
N GLY A 98 -3.60 -16.86 10.33
CA GLY A 98 -4.13 -17.99 11.10
C GLY A 98 -5.56 -17.69 11.58
N LEU A 99 -6.42 -17.33 10.62
CA LEU A 99 -7.82 -16.98 10.85
C LEU A 99 -8.58 -18.19 11.40
N ARG A 100 -9.53 -17.94 12.30
CA ARG A 100 -10.42 -18.96 12.86
C ARG A 100 -11.83 -18.40 12.93
N ASP A 101 -12.80 -19.31 12.98
CA ASP A 101 -14.20 -18.93 13.04
C ASP A 101 -14.49 -18.13 14.32
N GLY A 102 -15.41 -17.17 14.21
CA GLY A 102 -15.79 -16.27 15.31
C GLY A 102 -14.82 -15.12 15.60
N MET A 103 -13.66 -15.04 14.93
CA MET A 103 -12.69 -13.97 15.13
C MET A 103 -13.20 -12.60 14.66
N THR A 104 -12.67 -11.55 15.29
CA THR A 104 -12.87 -10.14 14.94
C THR A 104 -11.60 -9.59 14.32
N VAL A 105 -11.71 -9.06 13.10
CA VAL A 105 -10.59 -8.70 12.23
C VAL A 105 -10.70 -7.24 11.78
N LEU A 106 -9.57 -6.53 11.75
CA LEU A 106 -9.48 -5.19 11.15
C LEU A 106 -8.40 -5.15 10.07
N GLU A 107 -8.74 -4.59 8.93
CA GLU A 107 -7.78 -4.11 7.93
C GLU A 107 -7.50 -2.61 8.13
N ILE A 108 -6.22 -2.20 8.16
CA ILE A 108 -5.80 -0.80 8.24
C ILE A 108 -5.17 -0.35 6.91
N GLY A 109 -5.66 0.75 6.35
CA GLY A 109 -5.25 1.24 5.04
C GLY A 109 -5.74 0.30 3.93
N ALA A 110 -7.04 0.01 3.95
CA ALA A 110 -7.66 -1.02 3.14
C ALA A 110 -7.79 -0.64 1.65
N GLY A 111 -7.70 0.64 1.31
CA GLY A 111 -7.95 1.11 -0.05
C GLY A 111 -9.32 0.65 -0.56
N GLY A 112 -9.28 -0.18 -1.61
CA GLY A 112 -10.46 -0.82 -2.20
C GLY A 112 -11.08 -1.95 -1.37
N ALA A 113 -10.52 -2.33 -0.21
CA ALA A 113 -10.99 -3.34 0.74
C ALA A 113 -11.15 -4.77 0.19
N GLN A 114 -10.37 -5.14 -0.82
CA GLN A 114 -10.36 -6.48 -1.42
C GLN A 114 -9.95 -7.58 -0.41
N CYS A 115 -8.96 -7.32 0.44
CA CYS A 115 -8.50 -8.28 1.45
C CYS A 115 -9.56 -8.49 2.54
N ALA A 116 -10.16 -7.41 3.08
CA ALA A 116 -11.27 -7.54 4.01
C ALA A 116 -12.49 -8.25 3.40
N ARG A 117 -12.80 -8.03 2.11
CA ARG A 117 -13.86 -8.79 1.43
C ARG A 117 -13.52 -10.26 1.27
N TRP A 118 -12.27 -10.60 0.95
CA TRP A 118 -11.81 -11.99 0.94
C TRP A 118 -12.03 -12.66 2.30
N VAL A 119 -11.66 -11.99 3.41
CA VAL A 119 -11.92 -12.51 4.77
C VAL A 119 -13.41 -12.70 5.03
N ALA A 120 -14.25 -11.71 4.65
CA ALA A 120 -15.70 -11.77 4.85
C ALA A 120 -16.39 -12.87 4.04
N ALA A 121 -15.82 -13.24 2.89
CA ALA A 121 -16.37 -14.22 1.96
C ALA A 121 -15.95 -15.67 2.27
N ARG A 122 -15.14 -15.90 3.31
CA ARG A 122 -14.64 -17.24 3.68
C ARG A 122 -15.78 -18.19 4.06
N PRO A 123 -16.07 -19.23 3.24
CA PRO A 123 -17.20 -20.13 3.51
C PRO A 123 -16.94 -21.05 4.72
N ASP A 124 -15.68 -21.29 5.06
CA ASP A 124 -15.24 -22.11 6.19
C ASP A 124 -15.19 -21.34 7.52
N LEU A 125 -15.39 -20.01 7.50
CA LEU A 125 -15.34 -19.13 8.68
C LEU A 125 -16.61 -18.25 8.78
N PRO A 126 -17.82 -18.82 8.79
CA PRO A 126 -19.08 -18.06 8.68
C PRO A 126 -19.33 -17.04 9.80
N GLY A 127 -18.69 -17.23 10.96
CA GLY A 127 -18.75 -16.35 12.13
C GLY A 127 -17.66 -15.29 12.19
N VAL A 128 -16.71 -15.25 11.23
CA VAL A 128 -15.70 -14.20 11.19
C VAL A 128 -16.36 -12.83 10.97
N ARG A 129 -15.90 -11.83 11.72
CA ARG A 129 -16.36 -10.44 11.62
C ARG A 129 -15.17 -9.59 11.23
N VAL A 130 -15.25 -8.97 10.06
CA VAL A 130 -14.17 -8.12 9.53
C VAL A 130 -14.68 -6.71 9.25
N ALA A 131 -13.83 -5.73 9.56
CA ALA A 131 -14.01 -4.34 9.18
C ALA A 131 -12.75 -3.85 8.45
N ALA A 132 -12.92 -2.85 7.60
CA ALA A 132 -11.83 -2.19 6.88
C ALA A 132 -11.78 -0.70 7.24
N SER A 133 -10.57 -0.17 7.38
CA SER A 133 -10.35 1.25 7.66
C SER A 133 -9.39 1.88 6.65
N ASP A 134 -9.64 3.14 6.32
CA ASP A 134 -8.77 3.92 5.44
C ASP A 134 -8.84 5.41 5.79
N LEU A 135 -7.78 6.16 5.48
CA LEU A 135 -7.73 7.61 5.65
C LEU A 135 -8.57 8.32 4.58
N SER A 136 -8.63 7.75 3.37
CA SER A 136 -9.30 8.29 2.20
C SER A 136 -10.79 7.97 2.19
N ALA A 137 -11.62 9.00 2.12
CA ALA A 137 -13.06 8.82 1.88
C ALA A 137 -13.32 8.32 0.44
N GLY A 138 -12.47 8.72 -0.52
CA GLY A 138 -12.50 8.26 -1.90
C GLY A 138 -12.39 6.74 -1.98
N MET A 139 -11.34 6.18 -1.38
CA MET A 139 -11.11 4.73 -1.33
C MET A 139 -12.27 3.97 -0.70
N LEU A 140 -12.81 4.47 0.43
CA LEU A 140 -13.95 3.83 1.08
C LEU A 140 -15.25 3.90 0.26
N ARG A 141 -15.44 4.94 -0.56
CA ARG A 141 -16.57 4.99 -1.51
C ARG A 141 -16.42 3.91 -2.58
N THR A 142 -15.24 3.76 -3.16
CA THR A 142 -14.92 2.69 -4.12
C THR A 142 -15.13 1.32 -3.49
N ALA A 143 -14.59 1.08 -2.29
CA ALA A 143 -14.76 -0.17 -1.56
C ALA A 143 -16.23 -0.55 -1.32
N ARG A 144 -17.07 0.45 -0.99
CA ARG A 144 -18.52 0.25 -0.83
C ARG A 144 -19.20 -0.10 -2.16
N ALA A 145 -18.83 0.56 -3.26
CA ALA A 145 -19.38 0.28 -4.58
C ALA A 145 -19.07 -1.16 -5.02
N ILE A 146 -17.82 -1.60 -4.90
CA ILE A 146 -17.40 -2.97 -5.21
C ILE A 146 -18.10 -4.00 -4.32
N GLY A 147 -18.16 -3.75 -3.01
CA GLY A 147 -18.78 -4.70 -2.08
C GLY A 147 -20.27 -4.93 -2.35
N SER A 148 -20.97 -3.87 -2.80
CA SER A 148 -22.40 -3.92 -3.12
C SER A 148 -22.71 -4.83 -4.32
N SER A 149 -21.76 -5.03 -5.24
CA SER A 149 -21.95 -5.92 -6.39
C SER A 149 -21.59 -7.39 -6.13
N HIS A 150 -20.88 -7.70 -5.04
CA HIS A 150 -20.26 -9.03 -4.86
C HIS A 150 -20.82 -9.91 -3.74
N THR A 151 -21.08 -9.35 -2.56
CA THR A 151 -21.18 -10.18 -1.34
C THR A 151 -22.57 -10.23 -0.71
N GLY A 152 -23.53 -9.43 -1.23
CA GLY A 152 -24.88 -9.31 -0.67
C GLY A 152 -24.95 -8.79 0.77
N ARG A 153 -23.81 -8.61 1.46
CA ARG A 153 -23.69 -8.10 2.82
C ARG A 153 -22.73 -6.91 2.84
N PRO A 154 -23.12 -5.76 3.41
CA PRO A 154 -22.22 -4.60 3.49
C PRO A 154 -21.00 -4.91 4.36
N LEU A 155 -19.79 -4.69 3.83
CA LEU A 155 -18.56 -4.68 4.61
C LEU A 155 -18.53 -3.41 5.50
N PRO A 156 -18.32 -3.52 6.83
CA PRO A 156 -18.13 -2.35 7.69
C PRO A 156 -16.86 -1.57 7.28
N LEU A 157 -17.03 -0.28 7.00
CA LEU A 157 -15.97 0.63 6.56
C LEU A 157 -15.82 1.79 7.56
N LEU A 158 -14.59 2.10 7.96
CA LEU A 158 -14.27 3.17 8.91
C LEU A 158 -13.30 4.17 8.29
N GLN A 159 -13.69 5.44 8.18
CA GLN A 159 -12.73 6.48 7.84
C GLN A 159 -11.97 6.92 9.09
N CYS A 160 -10.68 6.62 9.17
CA CYS A 160 -9.84 7.06 10.28
C CYS A 160 -8.37 7.12 9.90
N ASP A 161 -7.59 7.73 10.78
CA ASP A 161 -6.14 7.66 10.70
C ASP A 161 -5.64 6.37 11.37
N GLY A 162 -4.78 5.62 10.69
CA GLY A 162 -4.15 4.43 11.26
C GLY A 162 -3.32 4.71 12.52
N THR A 163 -2.89 5.96 12.75
CA THR A 163 -2.19 6.38 13.97
C THR A 163 -3.12 6.68 15.15
N ALA A 164 -4.44 6.64 14.94
CA ALA A 164 -5.47 6.91 15.96
C ALA A 164 -6.79 6.19 15.60
N LEU A 165 -6.87 4.90 15.91
CA LEU A 165 -8.02 4.04 15.62
C LEU A 165 -9.18 4.35 16.59
N PRO A 166 -10.40 4.62 16.09
CA PRO A 166 -11.58 4.89 16.90
C PRO A 166 -12.21 3.59 17.44
N LEU A 167 -11.38 2.71 18.00
CA LEU A 167 -11.74 1.39 18.52
C LEU A 167 -11.27 1.26 19.96
N ALA A 168 -12.02 0.51 20.77
CA ALA A 168 -11.65 0.24 22.15
C ALA A 168 -10.49 -0.76 22.22
N ASP A 169 -9.74 -0.68 23.32
CA ASP A 169 -8.62 -1.57 23.64
C ASP A 169 -9.08 -3.04 23.69
N ALA A 170 -8.19 -3.96 23.30
CA ALA A 170 -8.41 -5.39 23.43
C ALA A 170 -9.75 -5.91 22.86
N THR A 171 -10.14 -5.44 21.68
CA THR A 171 -11.40 -5.81 21.01
C THR A 171 -11.23 -6.67 19.75
N LEU A 172 -10.00 -6.79 19.23
CA LEU A 172 -9.72 -7.49 17.98
C LEU A 172 -8.85 -8.73 18.19
N ASP A 173 -9.10 -9.78 17.41
CA ASP A 173 -8.28 -10.99 17.39
C ASP A 173 -7.16 -10.88 16.36
N ARG A 174 -7.45 -10.22 15.24
CA ARG A 174 -6.52 -9.97 14.14
C ARG A 174 -6.56 -8.52 13.69
N VAL A 175 -5.40 -7.98 13.40
CA VAL A 175 -5.22 -6.73 12.67
C VAL A 175 -4.30 -7.03 11.51
N PHE A 176 -4.55 -6.45 10.34
CA PHE A 176 -3.62 -6.57 9.23
C PHE A 176 -3.57 -5.34 8.34
N THR A 177 -2.51 -5.26 7.55
CA THR A 177 -2.35 -4.28 6.48
C THR A 177 -1.47 -4.87 5.38
N ALA A 178 -2.02 -4.96 4.17
CA ALA A 178 -1.32 -5.51 3.01
C ALA A 178 -0.94 -4.36 2.08
N TYR A 179 0.35 -3.96 2.07
CA TYR A 179 0.84 -2.79 1.33
C TYR A 179 0.09 -1.46 1.63
N GLY A 180 -0.65 -1.42 2.73
CA GLY A 180 -1.53 -0.31 3.07
C GLY A 180 -0.80 0.84 3.76
N VAL A 181 -1.18 1.13 5.00
CA VAL A 181 -0.88 2.41 5.66
C VAL A 181 0.61 2.68 5.95
N LEU A 182 1.44 1.65 6.11
CA LEU A 182 2.78 1.77 6.69
C LEU A 182 3.71 2.72 5.91
N PRO A 183 3.87 2.60 4.58
CA PRO A 183 4.72 3.52 3.81
C PRO A 183 4.24 4.98 3.83
N PHE A 184 2.95 5.23 4.07
CA PHE A 184 2.31 6.55 3.86
C PHE A 184 2.12 7.36 5.13
N VAL A 185 2.55 6.85 6.29
CA VAL A 185 2.52 7.59 7.56
C VAL A 185 3.92 8.01 7.97
N ALA A 186 4.06 9.19 8.58
CA ALA A 186 5.33 9.63 9.14
C ALA A 186 5.70 8.83 10.41
N ASP A 187 4.72 8.60 11.29
CA ASP A 187 4.88 7.81 12.53
C ASP A 187 4.24 6.42 12.40
N SER A 188 4.96 5.50 11.74
CA SER A 188 4.57 4.06 11.69
C SER A 188 4.54 3.41 13.07
N ALA A 189 5.37 3.88 14.00
CA ALA A 189 5.37 3.35 15.36
C ALA A 189 4.02 3.63 16.05
N ALA A 190 3.35 4.75 15.75
CA ALA A 190 1.99 5.01 16.23
C ALA A 190 0.98 4.00 15.68
N VAL A 191 1.08 3.62 14.40
CA VAL A 191 0.21 2.57 13.83
C VAL A 191 0.43 1.24 14.55
N LEU A 192 1.68 0.86 14.80
CA LEU A 192 2.00 -0.38 15.52
C LEU A 192 1.49 -0.35 16.97
N ARG A 193 1.61 0.78 17.66
CA ARG A 193 1.04 0.97 19.01
C ARG A 193 -0.48 0.86 19.01
N GLU A 194 -1.15 1.46 18.04
CA GLU A 194 -2.60 1.36 17.91
C GLU A 194 -3.05 -0.07 17.60
N ALA A 195 -2.38 -0.77 16.69
CA ALA A 195 -2.63 -2.19 16.41
C ALA A 195 -2.45 -3.03 17.69
N ALA A 196 -1.37 -2.83 18.45
CA ALA A 196 -1.16 -3.51 19.72
C ALA A 196 -2.25 -3.20 20.75
N ARG A 197 -2.68 -1.94 20.86
CA ARG A 197 -3.72 -1.50 21.81
C ARG A 197 -5.06 -2.20 21.55
N VAL A 198 -5.51 -2.23 20.30
CA VAL A 198 -6.82 -2.80 19.93
C VAL A 198 -6.85 -4.33 19.91
N LEU A 199 -5.69 -4.98 19.77
CA LEU A 199 -5.61 -6.45 19.82
C LEU A 199 -5.88 -6.99 21.22
N ARG A 200 -6.64 -8.08 21.35
CA ARG A 200 -6.72 -8.88 22.58
C ARG A 200 -5.34 -9.46 22.94
N PRO A 201 -5.07 -9.80 24.21
CA PRO A 201 -3.91 -10.63 24.55
C PRO A 201 -3.89 -11.91 23.71
N GLY A 202 -2.73 -12.26 23.14
CA GLY A 202 -2.59 -13.35 22.15
C GLY A 202 -3.11 -13.03 20.74
N GLY A 203 -3.60 -11.81 20.51
CA GLY A 203 -4.01 -11.32 19.20
C GLY A 203 -2.81 -11.08 18.28
N ARG A 204 -3.04 -11.12 16.96
CA ARG A 204 -1.98 -11.06 15.95
C ARG A 204 -2.12 -9.83 15.07
N PHE A 205 -1.01 -9.11 14.85
CA PHE A 205 -0.90 -8.07 13.84
C PHE A 205 0.07 -8.52 12.74
N VAL A 206 -0.40 -8.59 11.51
CA VAL A 206 0.43 -8.93 10.34
C VAL A 206 0.46 -7.76 9.37
N PHE A 207 1.65 -7.35 8.95
CA PHE A 207 1.75 -6.26 8.00
C PHE A 207 2.77 -6.56 6.91
N SER A 208 2.41 -6.26 5.67
CA SER A 208 3.35 -6.24 4.56
C SER A 208 3.66 -4.82 4.12
N THR A 209 4.87 -4.64 3.63
CA THR A 209 5.35 -3.37 3.08
C THR A 209 6.43 -3.64 2.04
N SER A 210 6.69 -2.65 1.20
CA SER A 210 7.87 -2.62 0.33
C SER A 210 9.13 -2.98 1.12
N HIS A 211 9.88 -3.98 0.66
CA HIS A 211 11.12 -4.36 1.34
C HIS A 211 12.07 -3.13 1.38
N PRO A 212 12.58 -2.74 2.56
CA PRO A 212 13.40 -1.55 2.74
C PRO A 212 14.60 -1.44 1.80
N VAL A 213 15.18 -2.58 1.40
CA VAL A 213 16.34 -2.62 0.50
C VAL A 213 16.06 -1.91 -0.83
N ARG A 214 14.78 -1.82 -1.25
CA ARG A 214 14.42 -1.22 -2.53
C ARG A 214 14.91 0.22 -2.66
N TRP A 215 14.98 0.94 -1.54
CA TRP A 215 15.32 2.35 -1.44
C TRP A 215 16.78 2.67 -1.77
N ALA A 216 17.65 1.66 -1.83
CA ALA A 216 19.02 1.83 -2.29
C ALA A 216 19.14 1.87 -3.82
N PHE A 217 18.11 1.48 -4.56
CA PHE A 217 18.15 1.32 -6.02
C PHE A 217 17.11 2.19 -6.73
N PRO A 218 17.32 2.48 -8.03
CA PRO A 218 16.30 3.11 -8.87
C PRO A 218 15.00 2.29 -8.94
N ASP A 219 13.88 2.99 -9.07
CA ASP A 219 12.54 2.40 -9.20
C ASP A 219 12.21 2.13 -10.68
N VAL A 220 12.98 1.23 -11.29
CA VAL A 220 12.83 0.79 -12.68
C VAL A 220 12.98 -0.73 -12.78
N PRO A 221 12.30 -1.39 -13.72
CA PRO A 221 12.20 -2.86 -13.72
C PRO A 221 13.39 -3.57 -14.38
N GLY A 222 14.21 -2.82 -15.12
CA GLY A 222 15.35 -3.32 -15.90
C GLY A 222 16.66 -3.42 -15.11
N PRO A 223 17.77 -3.81 -15.78
CA PRO A 223 19.10 -3.93 -15.17
C PRO A 223 19.59 -2.66 -14.47
N GLU A 224 19.13 -1.49 -14.91
CA GLU A 224 19.43 -0.19 -14.29
C GLU A 224 18.93 -0.12 -12.85
N GLY A 225 17.87 -0.86 -12.52
CA GLY A 225 17.32 -1.01 -11.18
C GLY A 225 18.11 -1.92 -10.25
N LEU A 226 19.23 -2.51 -10.71
CA LEU A 226 20.09 -3.41 -9.94
C LEU A 226 21.38 -2.76 -9.42
N THR A 227 21.63 -1.50 -9.76
CA THR A 227 22.77 -0.74 -9.22
C THR A 227 22.31 0.09 -8.04
N ALA A 228 22.95 -0.07 -6.88
CA ALA A 228 22.67 0.79 -5.74
C ALA A 228 23.16 2.22 -6.01
N THR A 229 22.24 3.18 -6.01
CA THR A 229 22.50 4.62 -6.28
C THR A 229 22.19 5.52 -5.09
N SER A 230 21.59 4.96 -4.04
CA SER A 230 21.20 5.68 -2.82
C SER A 230 21.63 4.90 -1.58
N SER A 231 21.87 5.63 -0.49
CA SER A 231 22.12 4.98 0.80
C SER A 231 20.85 4.32 1.32
N TYR A 232 20.92 3.03 1.61
CA TYR A 232 19.89 2.29 2.35
C TYR A 232 19.58 2.93 3.72
N PHE A 233 20.52 3.66 4.30
CA PHE A 233 20.35 4.27 5.62
C PHE A 233 19.74 5.67 5.57
N ASP A 234 19.49 6.23 4.39
CA ASP A 234 18.83 7.53 4.22
C ASP A 234 17.33 7.43 4.52
N ARG A 235 16.95 7.91 5.70
CA ARG A 235 15.58 7.89 6.24
C ARG A 235 14.73 9.08 5.81
N ARG A 236 15.27 10.01 5.01
CA ARG A 236 14.46 11.11 4.48
C ARG A 236 13.37 10.52 3.60
N PRO A 237 12.10 10.91 3.80
CA PRO A 237 11.02 10.40 2.96
C PRO A 237 11.18 10.88 1.53
N TYR A 238 10.62 10.10 0.61
CA TYR A 238 10.36 10.52 -0.74
C TYR A 238 9.19 11.48 -0.75
N VAL A 239 9.33 12.60 -1.46
CA VAL A 239 8.35 13.68 -1.49
C VAL A 239 8.13 14.09 -2.93
N GLU A 240 6.85 14.19 -3.30
CA GLU A 240 6.42 14.87 -4.51
C GLU A 240 5.76 16.20 -4.14
N SER A 241 5.96 17.22 -4.96
CA SER A 241 5.37 18.54 -4.76
C SER A 241 4.97 19.17 -6.09
N GLU A 242 3.91 19.98 -6.08
CA GLU A 242 3.47 20.78 -7.21
C GLU A 242 3.33 22.23 -6.74
N ALA A 243 3.96 23.18 -7.43
CA ALA A 243 3.99 24.59 -7.03
C ALA A 243 4.32 24.76 -5.52
N GLU A 244 5.37 24.08 -5.06
CA GLU A 244 5.85 24.06 -3.66
C GLU A 244 4.91 23.38 -2.64
N VAL A 245 3.73 22.92 -3.04
CA VAL A 245 2.79 22.19 -2.18
C VAL A 245 3.10 20.70 -2.21
N VAL A 246 3.27 20.07 -1.05
CA VAL A 246 3.45 18.61 -0.96
C VAL A 246 2.17 17.89 -1.37
N THR A 247 2.29 17.01 -2.37
CA THR A 247 1.18 16.23 -2.91
C THR A 247 1.25 14.77 -2.53
N TYR A 248 2.44 14.23 -2.28
CA TYR A 248 2.63 12.82 -1.92
C TYR A 248 3.89 12.61 -1.10
N VAL A 249 3.83 11.70 -0.14
CA VAL A 249 4.97 11.35 0.73
C VAL A 249 5.02 9.85 1.01
N GLU A 250 6.19 9.25 0.80
CA GLU A 250 6.47 7.87 1.21
C GLU A 250 7.69 7.82 2.14
N HIS A 251 7.54 7.11 3.25
CA HIS A 251 8.51 7.09 4.35
C HIS A 251 9.37 5.82 4.32
N HIS A 252 10.68 6.01 4.14
CA HIS A 252 11.65 4.93 4.28
C HIS A 252 11.91 4.57 5.75
N ARG A 253 11.92 3.27 6.04
CA ARG A 253 12.45 2.68 7.28
C ARG A 253 13.32 1.51 6.89
N THR A 254 14.44 1.35 7.58
CA THR A 254 15.23 0.12 7.46
C THR A 254 14.48 -1.06 8.10
N LEU A 255 14.83 -2.29 7.72
CA LEU A 255 14.28 -3.49 8.35
C LEU A 255 14.52 -3.48 9.88
N GLY A 256 15.69 -3.04 10.32
CA GLY A 256 16.00 -2.88 11.73
C GLY A 256 15.17 -1.78 12.43
N ASP A 257 14.74 -0.75 11.71
CA ASP A 257 13.80 0.24 12.27
C ASP A 257 12.42 -0.42 12.48
N LEU A 258 11.93 -1.21 11.51
CA LEU A 258 10.64 -1.92 11.62
C LEU A 258 10.64 -2.90 12.79
N VAL A 259 11.68 -3.73 12.93
CA VAL A 259 11.82 -4.68 14.05
C VAL A 259 11.82 -3.96 15.40
N ARG A 260 12.57 -2.84 15.52
CA ARG A 260 12.58 -2.05 16.76
C ARG A 260 11.22 -1.43 17.07
N GLN A 261 10.47 -0.99 16.06
CA GLN A 261 9.13 -0.47 16.27
C GLN A 261 8.15 -1.55 16.75
N VAL A 262 8.25 -2.78 16.24
CA VAL A 262 7.48 -3.93 16.73
C VAL A 262 7.71 -4.13 18.22
N THR A 263 8.99 -4.23 18.64
CA THR A 263 9.33 -4.40 20.05
C THR A 263 8.87 -3.21 20.90
N ALA A 264 9.06 -1.98 20.42
CA ALA A 264 8.66 -0.76 21.14
C ALA A 264 7.14 -0.62 21.29
N ALA A 265 6.36 -1.22 20.41
CA ALA A 265 4.90 -1.28 20.51
C ALA A 265 4.40 -2.35 21.50
N GLY A 266 5.30 -3.12 22.12
CA GLY A 266 4.95 -4.22 23.02
C GLY A 266 4.49 -5.49 22.30
N LEU A 267 4.78 -5.60 21.00
CA LEU A 267 4.50 -6.79 20.19
C LEU A 267 5.73 -7.71 20.15
N VAL A 268 5.48 -9.00 20.00
CA VAL A 268 6.49 -10.03 19.75
C VAL A 268 6.56 -10.30 18.26
N LEU A 269 7.73 -10.17 17.66
CA LEU A 269 7.96 -10.63 16.28
C LEU A 269 7.97 -12.17 16.28
N ARG A 270 7.01 -12.77 15.57
CA ARG A 270 6.88 -14.22 15.42
C ARG A 270 7.54 -14.73 14.15
N ASP A 271 7.46 -13.95 13.08
CA ASP A 271 8.06 -14.29 11.79
C ASP A 271 8.37 -13.02 10.97
N LEU A 272 9.33 -13.15 10.07
CA LEU A 272 9.65 -12.19 9.02
C LEU A 272 9.71 -12.97 7.70
N VAL A 273 8.72 -12.76 6.85
CA VAL A 273 8.63 -13.41 5.55
C VAL A 273 9.10 -12.44 4.48
N GLU A 274 10.06 -12.89 3.68
CA GLU A 274 10.55 -12.20 2.48
C GLU A 274 10.20 -13.10 1.27
N PRO A 275 9.00 -12.95 0.68
CA PRO A 275 8.54 -13.87 -0.34
C PRO A 275 9.41 -13.82 -1.60
N GLU A 276 9.80 -14.99 -2.11
CA GLU A 276 10.48 -15.08 -3.39
C GLU A 276 9.56 -14.73 -4.55
N TRP A 277 10.13 -14.32 -5.68
CA TRP A 277 9.36 -14.05 -6.88
C TRP A 277 8.97 -15.37 -7.57
N PRO A 278 7.68 -15.77 -7.61
CA PRO A 278 7.31 -17.06 -8.17
C PRO A 278 7.34 -17.04 -9.70
N GLU A 279 7.65 -18.17 -10.34
CA GLU A 279 7.75 -18.28 -11.80
C GLU A 279 6.46 -17.89 -12.53
N ARG A 280 5.31 -18.05 -11.88
CA ARG A 280 3.98 -17.71 -12.41
C ARG A 280 3.76 -16.20 -12.57
N THR A 281 4.53 -15.37 -11.87
CA THR A 281 4.39 -13.91 -11.88
C THR A 281 5.38 -13.34 -12.90
N THR A 282 4.86 -12.77 -13.98
CA THR A 282 5.67 -12.29 -15.12
C THR A 282 5.61 -10.78 -15.30
N GLU A 283 4.67 -10.15 -14.62
CA GLU A 283 4.38 -8.73 -14.67
C GLU A 283 5.52 -7.92 -14.04
N ALA A 284 5.81 -6.76 -14.61
CA ALA A 284 6.78 -5.82 -14.09
C ALA A 284 6.14 -4.44 -13.94
N TRP A 285 6.43 -3.77 -12.84
CA TRP A 285 5.87 -2.47 -12.52
C TRP A 285 6.79 -1.73 -11.54
N GLY A 286 7.15 -0.48 -11.85
CA GLY A 286 8.13 0.28 -11.08
C GLY A 286 9.43 -0.51 -10.91
N GLY A 287 9.92 -0.61 -9.67
CA GLY A 287 11.07 -1.44 -9.30
C GLY A 287 10.76 -2.93 -9.17
N TRP A 288 9.50 -3.37 -9.20
CA TRP A 288 9.14 -4.79 -9.07
C TRP A 288 9.14 -5.46 -10.45
N SER A 289 9.93 -6.51 -10.61
CA SER A 289 10.00 -7.25 -11.86
C SER A 289 10.52 -8.66 -11.59
N PRO A 290 10.27 -9.63 -12.50
CA PRO A 290 10.89 -10.95 -12.38
C PRO A 290 12.42 -10.87 -12.38
N LEU A 291 13.01 -9.91 -13.09
CA LEU A 291 14.46 -9.70 -13.10
C LEU A 291 14.98 -9.35 -11.70
N ARG A 292 14.37 -8.35 -11.05
CA ARG A 292 14.82 -7.89 -9.74
C ARG A 292 14.39 -8.82 -8.62
N GLY A 293 13.15 -9.31 -8.65
CA GLY A 293 12.57 -10.18 -7.63
C GLY A 293 13.27 -11.54 -7.50
N ARG A 294 13.98 -12.00 -8.54
CA ARG A 294 14.87 -13.17 -8.45
C ARG A 294 16.19 -12.90 -7.72
N LEU A 295 16.54 -11.64 -7.48
CA LEU A 295 17.83 -11.22 -6.93
C LEU A 295 17.70 -10.53 -5.57
N LEU A 296 16.59 -9.82 -5.36
CA LEU A 296 16.34 -9.00 -4.19
C LEU A 296 14.88 -9.13 -3.76
N PRO A 297 14.59 -9.14 -2.44
CA PRO A 297 13.22 -9.15 -1.95
C PRO A 297 12.49 -7.86 -2.34
N GLY A 298 11.26 -8.00 -2.83
CA GLY A 298 10.37 -6.87 -3.13
C GLY A 298 9.48 -6.49 -1.95
N THR A 299 9.14 -7.47 -1.11
CA THR A 299 8.23 -7.37 0.04
C THR A 299 8.89 -7.82 1.34
N ALA A 300 8.58 -7.14 2.45
CA ALA A 300 8.76 -7.64 3.81
C ALA A 300 7.38 -7.83 4.45
N ILE A 301 7.11 -9.01 5.02
CA ILE A 301 5.90 -9.28 5.81
C ILE A 301 6.31 -9.62 7.23
N LEU A 302 5.83 -8.85 8.20
CA LEU A 302 6.12 -9.08 9.62
C LEU A 302 4.88 -9.67 10.28
N VAL A 303 5.05 -10.84 10.89
CA VAL A 303 4.01 -11.50 11.68
C VAL A 303 4.30 -11.23 13.14
N THR A 304 3.37 -10.56 13.81
CA THR A 304 3.57 -10.11 15.20
C THR A 304 2.42 -10.51 16.10
N GLU A 305 2.67 -10.66 17.38
CA GLU A 305 1.67 -11.07 18.36
C GLU A 305 1.71 -10.15 19.58
N ARG A 306 0.54 -9.76 20.08
CA ARG A 306 0.41 -9.15 21.40
C ARG A 306 0.62 -10.24 22.46
N PRO A 307 1.57 -10.10 23.39
CA PRO A 307 1.72 -11.02 24.51
C PRO A 307 0.41 -11.27 25.26
N GLY A 308 0.28 -12.49 25.80
CA GLY A 308 -0.82 -12.91 26.68
C GLY A 308 -0.85 -12.20 28.02
#